data_AF-A0A6A8AFI2-F1
#
_entry.id   AF-A0A6A8AFI2-F1
#
_cell.length_a   1.000
_cell.length_b   1.000
_cell.length_c   1.000
_cell.angle_alpha   90.00
_cell.angle_beta   90.00
_cell.angle_gamma   90.00
#
_symmetry.space_group_name_H-M   'P 1'
#
loop_
_entity.id
_entity.type
_entity.pdbx_description
1 polymer ?
#
loop_
_entity_poly.entity_id
_entity_poly.type
_entity_poly.pdbx_seq_one_letter_code
_entity_poly.pdbx_strand_id
1 'polypeptide(L)'
;MTSSKRIKHLSALTREFLSAGEGEQVDFKKVPDGVSADDLVAFANSPTGGQILVGVSEENVGGAQVGVVRGCDVSDGAMLQIANKAISCIPPVPIEMFIENMDDKPILRIAISSSETKPHCTQKGVYNRRDGSRNRPLHPSELLRIFLDAEGKAFADRFEAAADRITTELSGLESTLDDSIRSMADQLGWAESQLDDSESNIRAILGLVHRIEGKADNINIRTRTLFRQDKRNDPVRDREFNKYAGKIVEAIDERKELLETIRKGGSLQLKDHSGLSEELTMDDAEKALTAATSHIRRREDEKRYSVNCKTPGKCSGQELDDFCKIVADGGEVAEGLKDRLKEASRLGFIKYDGAIVGTAAIKKPKVTYRAKVFASANSGRAPKDFPYELGWIYLQDAHRKKGQMTKLIGELMPLAGDSNLFATTRKSNVIMQEMLHQLHFQPEGDEYPSKLKPDETVVLYLCDRSQIRS
;
A
#
# COMPACT_ATOMS: atom_id res chain seq x y z
N MET A 1 36.73 -12.76 -11.68
CA MET A 1 37.90 -12.70 -12.58
C MET A 1 37.39 -12.46 -13.99
N THR A 2 37.43 -11.22 -14.47
CA THR A 2 37.11 -10.86 -15.86
C THR A 2 38.23 -11.37 -16.76
N SER A 3 37.94 -12.34 -17.62
CA SER A 3 38.90 -12.86 -18.61
C SER A 3 39.06 -11.83 -19.72
N SER A 4 40.18 -11.09 -19.73
CA SER A 4 40.49 -10.13 -20.80
C SER A 4 41.07 -10.89 -22.01
N LYS A 5 40.41 -10.79 -23.17
CA LYS A 5 40.90 -11.38 -24.42
C LYS A 5 41.77 -10.36 -25.16
N ARG A 6 42.96 -10.79 -25.58
CA ARG A 6 43.93 -9.95 -26.31
C ARG A 6 43.91 -10.27 -27.81
N ILE A 7 43.77 -9.24 -28.65
CA ILE A 7 43.67 -9.34 -30.10
C ILE A 7 44.72 -8.43 -30.76
N LYS A 8 45.46 -8.97 -31.74
CA LYS A 8 46.54 -8.24 -32.44
C LYS A 8 46.05 -7.04 -33.25
N HIS A 9 44.91 -7.19 -33.92
CA HIS A 9 44.31 -6.17 -34.77
C HIS A 9 42.91 -5.78 -34.27
N LEU A 10 42.36 -4.67 -34.78
CA LEU A 10 40.97 -4.29 -34.54
C LEU A 10 40.02 -5.40 -35.04
N SER A 11 39.04 -5.77 -34.23
CA SER A 11 37.99 -6.71 -34.62
C SER A 11 37.06 -6.12 -35.70
N ALA A 12 36.32 -6.96 -36.42
CA ALA A 12 35.36 -6.50 -37.42
C ALA A 12 34.31 -5.56 -36.82
N LEU A 13 33.78 -5.92 -35.64
CA LEU A 13 32.82 -5.11 -34.89
C LEU A 13 33.38 -3.73 -34.52
N THR A 14 34.62 -3.68 -34.02
CA THR A 14 35.25 -2.41 -33.67
C THR A 14 35.42 -1.52 -34.91
N ARG A 15 35.82 -2.07 -36.07
CA ARG A 15 35.96 -1.28 -37.31
C ARG A 15 34.63 -0.72 -37.79
N GLU A 16 33.56 -1.50 -37.68
CA GLU A 16 32.21 -1.07 -38.00
C GLU A 16 31.81 0.14 -37.14
N PHE A 17 31.96 0.04 -35.81
CA PHE A 17 31.66 1.16 -34.92
C PHE A 17 32.53 2.39 -35.16
N LEU A 18 33.83 2.22 -35.44
CA LEU A 18 34.70 3.34 -35.80
C LEU A 18 34.21 4.06 -37.07
N SER A 19 33.67 3.33 -38.04
CA SER A 19 33.11 3.94 -39.26
C SER A 19 31.74 4.60 -39.05
N ALA A 20 30.96 4.13 -38.08
CA ALA A 20 29.61 4.61 -37.81
C ALA A 20 29.55 5.84 -36.87
N GLY A 21 30.56 6.05 -36.02
CA GLY A 21 30.59 7.13 -35.03
C GLY A 21 29.87 6.79 -33.72
N GLU A 22 29.79 7.74 -32.78
CA GLU A 22 29.07 7.52 -31.52
C GLU A 22 27.56 7.40 -31.72
N GLY A 23 26.90 6.55 -30.94
CA GLY A 23 25.46 6.33 -31.06
C GLY A 23 24.85 5.55 -29.92
N GLU A 24 23.72 4.91 -30.22
CA GLU A 24 22.93 4.15 -29.23
C GLU A 24 23.64 2.87 -28.77
N GLN A 25 24.53 2.32 -29.59
CA GLN A 25 25.21 1.06 -29.32
C GLN A 25 26.72 1.22 -29.04
N VAL A 26 27.27 2.42 -29.23
CA VAL A 26 28.70 2.66 -28.99
C VAL A 26 28.98 4.06 -28.44
N ASP A 27 29.93 4.13 -27.51
CA ASP A 27 30.46 5.36 -26.93
C ASP A 27 31.99 5.37 -27.02
N PHE A 28 32.60 6.52 -27.31
CA PHE A 28 34.05 6.65 -27.42
C PHE A 28 34.62 7.42 -26.23
N LYS A 29 35.61 6.82 -25.57
CA LYS A 29 36.39 7.50 -24.52
C LYS A 29 37.84 7.59 -24.95
N LYS A 30 38.46 8.74 -24.73
CA LYS A 30 39.89 8.93 -25.05
C LYS A 30 40.81 8.13 -24.14
N VAL A 31 40.44 7.98 -22.85
CA VAL A 31 41.25 7.34 -21.81
C VAL A 31 40.38 6.50 -20.87
N PRO A 32 40.94 5.47 -20.18
CA PRO A 32 40.18 4.56 -19.31
C PRO A 32 39.45 5.27 -18.17
N ASP A 33 40.06 6.30 -17.60
CA ASP A 33 39.45 7.10 -16.54
C ASP A 33 38.17 7.82 -16.98
N GLY A 34 38.04 8.08 -18.29
CA GLY A 34 36.87 8.70 -18.89
C GLY A 34 35.62 7.81 -18.87
N VAL A 35 35.74 6.51 -18.61
CA VAL A 35 34.60 5.60 -18.46
C VAL A 35 33.92 5.87 -17.11
N SER A 36 32.69 6.37 -17.15
CA SER A 36 31.91 6.67 -15.94
C SER A 36 30.96 5.53 -15.58
N ALA A 37 30.52 5.47 -14.31
CA ALA A 37 29.48 4.53 -13.90
C ALA A 37 28.14 4.80 -14.61
N ASP A 38 27.89 6.06 -15.00
CA ASP A 38 26.70 6.44 -15.76
C ASP A 38 26.70 5.80 -17.15
N ASP A 39 27.86 5.72 -17.82
CA ASP A 39 27.99 5.04 -19.12
C ASP A 39 27.67 3.55 -19.01
N LEU A 40 28.20 2.89 -17.97
CA LEU A 40 27.98 1.46 -17.72
C LEU A 40 26.51 1.17 -17.46
N VAL A 41 25.89 1.96 -16.57
CA VAL A 41 24.48 1.82 -16.22
C VAL A 41 23.57 2.12 -17.41
N ALA A 42 23.89 3.15 -18.21
CA ALA A 42 23.09 3.55 -19.36
C ALA A 42 22.99 2.43 -20.41
N PHE A 43 24.11 1.76 -20.70
CA PHE A 43 24.12 0.61 -21.61
C PHE A 43 23.45 -0.62 -20.99
N ALA A 44 23.72 -0.94 -19.72
CA ALA A 44 23.11 -2.10 -19.06
C ALA A 44 21.57 -2.00 -19.00
N ASN A 45 21.03 -0.80 -18.84
CA ASN A 45 19.60 -0.51 -18.84
C ASN A 45 18.99 -0.37 -20.24
N SER A 46 19.81 -0.28 -21.29
CA SER A 46 19.35 -0.22 -22.67
C SER A 46 18.77 -1.58 -23.12
N PRO A 47 17.84 -1.66 -24.09
CA PRO A 47 17.32 -2.92 -24.60
C PRO A 47 18.38 -3.76 -25.31
N THR A 48 19.37 -3.12 -25.94
CA THR A 48 20.39 -3.79 -26.75
C THR A 48 21.75 -3.91 -26.07
N GLY A 49 21.96 -3.26 -24.93
CA GLY A 49 23.32 -3.07 -24.41
C GLY A 49 24.14 -2.11 -25.30
N GLY A 50 25.46 -2.25 -25.26
CA GLY A 50 26.37 -1.53 -26.14
C GLY A 50 27.85 -1.81 -25.89
N GLN A 51 28.69 -1.01 -26.53
CA GLN A 51 30.15 -1.06 -26.43
C GLN A 51 30.70 0.30 -25.99
N ILE A 52 31.77 0.30 -25.20
CA ILE A 52 32.59 1.49 -24.97
C ILE A 52 33.96 1.24 -25.56
N LEU A 53 34.38 2.07 -26.52
CA LEU A 53 35.71 2.01 -27.12
C LEU A 53 36.60 3.06 -26.45
N VAL A 54 37.57 2.59 -25.67
CA VAL A 54 38.55 3.43 -24.97
C VAL A 54 39.83 3.53 -25.78
N GLY A 55 40.41 4.72 -25.86
CA GLY A 55 41.54 5.03 -26.75
C GLY A 55 41.08 5.49 -28.13
N VAL A 56 39.83 5.97 -28.25
CA VAL A 56 39.23 6.46 -29.49
C VAL A 56 38.73 7.88 -29.28
N SER A 57 38.92 8.74 -30.29
CA SER A 57 38.33 10.08 -30.35
C SER A 57 37.41 10.20 -31.56
N GLU A 58 36.28 10.89 -31.39
CA GLU A 58 35.42 11.23 -32.53
C GLU A 58 35.97 12.44 -33.31
N GLU A 59 36.03 12.33 -34.63
CA GLU A 59 36.43 13.40 -35.55
C GLU A 59 35.44 13.51 -36.71
N ASN A 60 35.28 14.72 -37.25
CA ASN A 60 34.44 14.94 -38.43
C ASN A 60 35.31 14.92 -39.69
N VAL A 61 35.15 13.88 -40.50
CA VAL A 61 35.87 13.72 -41.77
C VAL A 61 34.85 13.73 -42.90
N GLY A 62 34.84 14.80 -43.69
CA GLY A 62 33.95 14.90 -44.87
C GLY A 62 32.46 15.00 -44.53
N GLY A 63 32.10 15.51 -43.35
CA GLY A 63 30.70 15.65 -42.90
C GLY A 63 30.15 14.44 -42.15
N ALA A 64 30.92 13.34 -42.06
CA ALA A 64 30.60 12.17 -41.24
C ALA A 64 31.43 12.17 -39.94
N GLN A 65 30.79 11.85 -38.82
CA GLN A 65 31.48 11.62 -37.55
C GLN A 65 32.05 10.20 -37.56
N VAL A 66 33.36 10.08 -37.40
CA VAL A 66 34.09 8.80 -37.40
C VAL A 66 35.01 8.70 -36.19
N GLY A 67 35.22 7.50 -35.70
CA GLY A 67 36.15 7.20 -34.62
C GLY A 67 37.59 7.07 -35.12
N VAL A 68 38.51 7.79 -34.49
CA VAL A 68 39.95 7.73 -34.77
C VAL A 68 40.68 7.11 -33.59
N VAL A 69 41.46 6.06 -33.86
CA VAL A 69 42.24 5.34 -32.84
C VAL A 69 43.42 6.20 -32.37
N ARG A 70 43.43 6.50 -31.06
CA ARG A 70 44.50 7.22 -30.35
C ARG A 70 45.36 6.30 -29.48
N GLY A 71 44.81 5.17 -29.08
CA GLY A 71 45.40 4.25 -28.12
C GLY A 71 45.14 4.68 -26.67
N CYS A 72 45.19 3.73 -25.73
CA CYS A 72 45.02 3.99 -24.31
C CYS A 72 45.88 3.08 -23.44
N ASP A 73 45.94 3.39 -22.14
CA ASP A 73 46.50 2.46 -21.16
C ASP A 73 45.59 1.22 -21.05
N VAL A 74 46.19 0.04 -21.22
CA VAL A 74 45.53 -1.27 -21.11
C VAL A 74 46.15 -2.11 -19.99
N SER A 75 46.82 -1.44 -19.04
CA SER A 75 47.37 -2.07 -17.84
C SER A 75 46.30 -2.72 -16.98
N ASP A 76 46.70 -3.71 -16.18
CA ASP A 76 45.81 -4.37 -15.23
C ASP A 76 45.19 -3.37 -14.24
N GLY A 77 45.91 -2.30 -13.89
CA GLY A 77 45.40 -1.23 -13.03
C GLY A 77 44.23 -0.47 -13.65
N ALA A 78 44.34 -0.05 -14.92
CA ALA A 78 43.28 0.63 -15.64
C ALA A 78 42.05 -0.28 -15.82
N MET A 79 42.26 -1.55 -16.17
CA MET A 79 41.16 -2.53 -16.27
C MET A 79 40.48 -2.78 -14.93
N LEU A 80 41.25 -2.90 -13.83
CA LEU A 80 40.70 -3.09 -12.49
C LEU A 80 39.86 -1.89 -12.04
N GLN A 81 40.28 -0.67 -12.36
CA GLN A 81 39.50 0.53 -12.04
C GLN A 81 38.13 0.52 -12.74
N ILE A 82 38.07 0.16 -14.01
CA ILE A 82 36.80 0.03 -14.75
C ILE A 82 35.95 -1.10 -14.17
N ALA A 83 36.56 -2.25 -13.87
CA ALA A 83 35.85 -3.37 -13.25
C ALA A 83 35.26 -2.99 -11.88
N ASN A 84 36.00 -2.24 -11.06
CA ASN A 84 35.51 -1.75 -9.77
C ASN A 84 34.33 -0.78 -9.93
N LYS A 85 34.31 0.07 -10.97
CA LYS A 85 33.16 0.94 -11.29
C LYS A 85 31.92 0.13 -11.67
N ALA A 86 32.08 -0.95 -12.42
CA ALA A 86 30.98 -1.86 -12.77
C ALA A 86 30.44 -2.62 -11.54
N ILE A 87 31.33 -3.12 -10.68
CA ILE A 87 30.97 -3.85 -9.45
C ILE A 87 30.27 -2.95 -8.44
N SER A 88 30.62 -1.67 -8.36
CA SER A 88 30.00 -0.72 -7.43
C SER A 88 28.62 -0.20 -7.85
N CYS A 89 28.17 -0.54 -9.06
CA CYS A 89 26.78 -0.30 -9.49
C CYS A 89 25.80 -1.22 -8.75
N ILE A 90 24.54 -0.82 -8.69
CA ILE A 90 23.50 -1.53 -7.94
C ILE A 90 22.29 -1.82 -8.86
N PRO A 91 22.03 -3.10 -9.23
CA PRO A 91 22.93 -4.26 -9.09
C PRO A 91 24.26 -4.08 -9.85
N PRO A 92 25.29 -4.89 -9.59
CA PRO A 92 26.54 -4.85 -10.35
C PRO A 92 26.31 -5.02 -11.86
N VAL A 93 27.02 -4.25 -12.68
CA VAL A 93 26.91 -4.34 -14.15
C VAL A 93 27.91 -5.38 -14.67
N PRO A 94 27.48 -6.48 -15.30
CA PRO A 94 28.40 -7.42 -15.92
C PRO A 94 29.04 -6.80 -17.17
N ILE A 95 30.37 -6.85 -17.26
CA ILE A 95 31.13 -6.32 -18.39
C ILE A 95 32.17 -7.33 -18.89
N GLU A 96 32.40 -7.33 -20.20
CA GLU A 96 33.50 -8.07 -20.83
C GLU A 96 34.49 -7.09 -21.46
N MET A 97 35.78 -7.30 -21.22
CA MET A 97 36.84 -6.41 -21.71
C MET A 97 37.71 -7.13 -22.74
N PHE A 98 38.02 -6.42 -23.83
CA PHE A 98 38.86 -6.89 -24.92
C PHE A 98 39.94 -5.86 -25.18
N ILE A 99 41.19 -6.31 -25.20
CA ILE A 99 42.32 -5.48 -25.63
C ILE A 99 42.53 -5.74 -27.12
N GLU A 100 42.39 -4.71 -27.94
CA GLU A 100 42.53 -4.80 -29.39
C GLU A 100 43.66 -3.89 -29.91
N ASN A 101 44.11 -4.16 -31.14
CA ASN A 101 45.11 -3.36 -31.85
C ASN A 101 46.49 -3.30 -31.16
N MET A 102 46.92 -4.42 -30.58
CA MET A 102 48.20 -4.55 -29.88
C MET A 102 49.44 -4.33 -30.76
N ASP A 103 49.33 -4.50 -32.09
CA ASP A 103 50.45 -4.34 -33.02
C ASP A 103 50.73 -2.86 -33.39
N ASP A 104 49.89 -1.92 -32.96
CA ASP A 104 50.06 -0.47 -33.17
C ASP A 104 49.66 0.30 -31.90
N LYS A 105 48.46 0.91 -31.88
CA LYS A 105 47.94 1.67 -30.74
C LYS A 105 46.87 0.85 -30.02
N PRO A 106 47.18 0.27 -28.85
CA PRO A 106 46.24 -0.61 -28.16
C PRO A 106 45.02 0.16 -27.67
N ILE A 107 43.84 -0.43 -27.82
CA ILE A 107 42.58 0.11 -27.33
C ILE A 107 41.88 -0.91 -26.43
N LEU A 108 40.98 -0.44 -25.57
CA LEU A 108 40.15 -1.29 -24.73
C LEU A 108 38.69 -1.19 -25.19
N ARG A 109 38.11 -2.31 -25.63
CA ARG A 109 36.68 -2.42 -25.91
C ARG A 109 35.99 -3.07 -24.72
N ILE A 110 35.00 -2.38 -24.17
CA ILE A 110 34.18 -2.86 -23.05
C ILE A 110 32.81 -3.19 -23.61
N ALA A 111 32.44 -4.47 -23.61
CA ALA A 111 31.11 -4.93 -24.00
C ALA A 111 30.21 -4.97 -22.76
N ILE A 112 29.02 -4.35 -22.88
CA ILE A 112 28.00 -4.29 -21.83
C ILE A 112 26.72 -4.84 -22.44
N SER A 113 26.30 -6.02 -22.01
CA SER A 113 25.05 -6.62 -22.46
C SER A 113 23.85 -5.89 -21.85
N SER A 114 22.71 -5.93 -22.54
CA SER A 114 21.42 -5.62 -21.92
C SER A 114 21.23 -6.58 -20.74
N SER A 115 21.20 -6.03 -19.52
CA SER A 115 21.17 -6.88 -18.32
C SER A 115 19.82 -7.53 -18.11
N GLU A 116 19.77 -8.70 -17.48
CA GLU A 116 18.50 -9.32 -17.07
C GLU A 116 18.01 -8.77 -15.73
N THR A 117 18.90 -8.15 -14.94
CA THR A 117 18.63 -7.63 -13.60
C THR A 117 18.39 -6.12 -13.57
N LYS A 118 17.99 -5.54 -14.71
CA LYS A 118 17.61 -4.12 -14.79
C LYS A 118 16.46 -3.84 -13.79
N PRO A 119 16.38 -2.62 -13.23
CA PRO A 119 17.23 -1.47 -13.54
C PRO A 119 18.48 -1.40 -12.66
N HIS A 120 19.61 -1.05 -13.28
CA HIS A 120 20.85 -0.71 -12.59
C HIS A 120 20.90 0.78 -12.27
N CYS A 121 21.52 1.15 -11.16
CA CYS A 121 21.91 2.51 -10.84
C CYS A 121 23.38 2.60 -10.44
N THR A 122 23.91 3.82 -10.48
CA THR A 122 25.22 4.10 -9.89
C THR A 122 25.14 4.04 -8.36
N GLN A 123 26.30 4.02 -7.70
CA GLN A 123 26.39 4.08 -6.24
C GLN A 123 25.68 5.31 -5.62
N LYS A 124 25.46 6.37 -6.42
CA LYS A 124 24.73 7.59 -6.01
C LYS A 124 23.20 7.48 -6.23
N GLY A 125 22.70 6.34 -6.69
CA GLY A 125 21.28 6.13 -6.98
C GLY A 125 20.80 6.75 -8.29
N VAL A 126 21.70 7.04 -9.24
CA VAL A 126 21.33 7.61 -10.54
C VAL A 126 21.04 6.48 -11.52
N TYR A 127 19.82 6.47 -12.06
CA TYR A 127 19.36 5.53 -13.08
C TYR A 127 19.38 6.21 -14.45
N ASN A 128 20.22 5.72 -15.35
CA ASN A 128 20.32 6.22 -16.72
C ASN A 128 20.02 5.11 -17.73
N ARG A 129 19.62 5.52 -18.93
CA ARG A 129 19.51 4.66 -20.11
C ARG A 129 20.08 5.42 -21.32
N ARG A 130 20.64 4.67 -22.27
CA ARG A 130 21.14 5.23 -23.52
C ARG A 130 19.98 5.74 -24.40
N ASP A 131 20.13 6.93 -24.96
CA ASP A 131 19.18 7.61 -25.84
C ASP A 131 19.97 8.33 -26.95
N GLY A 132 20.07 7.69 -28.12
CA GLY A 132 21.05 8.08 -29.15
C GLY A 132 22.48 8.05 -28.60
N SER A 133 23.28 9.10 -28.83
CA SER A 133 24.64 9.21 -28.31
C SER A 133 24.73 9.71 -26.86
N ARG A 134 23.61 9.90 -26.16
CA ARG A 134 23.58 10.48 -24.80
C ARG A 134 23.02 9.52 -23.77
N ASN A 135 23.43 9.72 -22.52
CA ASN A 135 22.83 9.06 -21.37
C ASN A 135 21.72 9.94 -20.82
N ARG A 136 20.49 9.42 -20.76
CA ARG A 136 19.31 10.12 -20.23
C ARG A 136 18.88 9.48 -18.90
N PRO A 137 18.52 10.27 -17.88
CA PRO A 137 17.87 9.75 -16.68
C PRO A 137 16.58 9.01 -17.01
N LEU A 138 16.37 7.85 -16.38
CA LEU A 138 15.11 7.11 -16.49
C LEU A 138 14.02 7.83 -15.68
N HIS A 139 12.87 8.07 -16.32
CA HIS A 139 11.72 8.68 -15.64
C HIS A 139 11.07 7.67 -14.67
N PRO A 140 10.46 8.09 -13.55
CA PRO A 140 9.84 7.19 -12.58
C PRO A 140 8.86 6.16 -13.16
N SER A 141 8.09 6.53 -14.18
CA SER A 141 7.17 5.61 -14.88
C SER A 141 7.90 4.52 -15.68
N GLU A 142 9.05 4.85 -16.27
CA GLU A 142 9.89 3.88 -16.98
C GLU A 142 10.55 2.92 -15.98
N LEU A 143 11.02 3.43 -14.84
CA LEU A 143 11.58 2.62 -13.76
C LEU A 143 10.55 1.63 -13.21
N LEU A 144 9.34 2.10 -12.88
CA LEU A 144 8.27 1.24 -12.38
C LEU A 144 7.96 0.11 -13.37
N ARG A 145 7.89 0.43 -14.67
CA ARG A 145 7.66 -0.58 -15.71
C ARG A 145 8.77 -1.63 -15.73
N ILE A 146 10.04 -1.22 -15.68
CA ILE A 146 11.17 -2.16 -15.67
C ILE A 146 11.10 -3.07 -14.43
N PHE A 147 10.79 -2.52 -13.25
CA PHE A 147 10.62 -3.33 -12.03
C PHE A 147 9.48 -4.34 -12.15
N LEU A 148 8.32 -3.93 -12.67
CA LEU A 148 7.17 -4.81 -12.85
C LEU A 148 7.44 -5.92 -13.88
N ASP A 149 8.12 -5.59 -14.98
CA ASP A 149 8.48 -6.57 -16.02
C ASP A 149 9.49 -7.60 -15.46
N ALA A 150 10.49 -7.14 -14.70
CA ALA A 150 11.49 -8.02 -14.08
C ALA A 150 10.86 -8.95 -13.03
N GLU A 151 10.03 -8.41 -12.14
CA GLU A 151 9.36 -9.18 -11.10
C GLU A 151 8.31 -10.14 -11.69
N GLY A 152 7.60 -9.70 -12.74
CA GLY A 152 6.63 -10.51 -13.46
C GLY A 152 7.27 -11.72 -14.15
N LYS A 153 8.43 -11.54 -14.80
CA LYS A 153 9.18 -12.65 -15.41
C LYS A 153 9.69 -13.63 -14.35
N ALA A 154 10.30 -13.12 -13.27
CA ALA A 154 10.77 -13.96 -12.18
C ALA A 154 9.63 -14.74 -11.49
N PHE A 155 8.44 -14.14 -11.40
CA PHE A 155 7.24 -14.81 -10.92
C PHE A 155 6.78 -15.92 -11.87
N ALA A 156 6.72 -15.64 -13.18
CA ALA A 156 6.30 -16.62 -14.18
C ALA A 156 7.23 -17.84 -14.20
N ASP A 157 8.55 -17.64 -14.22
CA ASP A 157 9.54 -18.73 -14.22
C ASP A 157 9.41 -19.62 -12.96
N ARG A 158 9.18 -19.00 -11.79
CA ARG A 158 8.98 -19.74 -10.54
C ARG A 158 7.65 -20.48 -10.51
N PHE A 159 6.61 -19.89 -11.10
CA PHE A 159 5.28 -20.50 -11.18
C PHE A 159 5.29 -21.71 -12.11
N GLU A 160 5.88 -21.59 -13.29
CA GLU A 160 6.05 -22.69 -14.25
C GLU A 160 6.85 -23.83 -13.64
N ALA A 161 7.99 -23.53 -13.01
CA ALA A 161 8.79 -24.55 -12.31
C ALA A 161 8.04 -25.22 -11.15
N ALA A 162 7.13 -24.52 -10.47
CA ALA A 162 6.28 -25.11 -9.43
C ALA A 162 5.17 -25.98 -10.03
N ALA A 163 4.54 -25.53 -11.12
CA ALA A 163 3.51 -26.27 -11.84
C ALA A 163 4.06 -27.57 -12.44
N ASP A 164 5.26 -27.54 -13.00
CA ASP A 164 5.96 -28.72 -13.53
C ASP A 164 6.23 -29.75 -12.44
N ARG A 165 6.67 -29.31 -11.27
CA ARG A 165 6.88 -30.22 -10.12
C ARG A 165 5.56 -30.86 -9.68
N ILE A 166 4.50 -30.06 -9.55
CA ILE A 166 3.17 -30.57 -9.18
C ILE A 166 2.70 -31.62 -10.21
N THR A 167 2.84 -31.33 -11.50
CA THR A 167 2.43 -32.22 -12.58
C THR A 167 3.25 -33.51 -12.59
N THR A 168 4.56 -33.42 -12.35
CA THR A 168 5.45 -34.59 -12.24
C THR A 168 5.11 -35.44 -11.03
N GLU A 169 4.84 -34.82 -9.88
CA GLU A 169 4.43 -35.53 -8.65
C GLU A 169 3.06 -36.20 -8.82
N LEU A 170 2.09 -35.52 -9.47
CA LEU A 170 0.79 -36.10 -9.81
C LEU A 170 0.94 -37.31 -10.74
N SER A 171 1.75 -37.19 -11.79
CA SER A 171 2.02 -38.29 -12.72
C SER A 171 2.67 -39.49 -12.01
N GLY A 172 3.61 -39.23 -11.08
CA GLY A 172 4.21 -40.27 -10.25
C GLY A 172 3.22 -40.95 -9.31
N LEU A 173 2.29 -40.18 -8.74
CA LEU A 173 1.20 -40.71 -7.92
C LEU A 173 0.22 -41.55 -8.74
N GLU A 174 -0.16 -41.10 -9.93
CA GLU A 174 -1.01 -41.87 -10.85
C GLU A 174 -0.36 -43.20 -11.24
N SER A 175 0.93 -43.20 -11.58
CA SER A 175 1.67 -44.44 -11.85
C SER A 175 1.67 -45.38 -10.65
N THR A 176 1.91 -44.84 -9.44
CA THR A 176 1.91 -45.65 -8.21
C THR A 176 0.52 -46.21 -7.89
N LEU A 177 -0.53 -45.46 -8.22
CA LEU A 177 -1.91 -45.88 -8.06
C LEU A 177 -2.26 -46.98 -9.07
N ASP A 178 -1.87 -46.86 -10.33
CA ASP A 178 -2.07 -47.90 -11.36
C ASP A 178 -1.34 -49.19 -10.98
N ASP A 179 -0.09 -49.09 -10.52
CA ASP A 179 0.68 -50.24 -10.02
C ASP A 179 0.01 -50.89 -8.81
N SER A 180 -0.54 -50.09 -7.90
CA SER A 180 -1.28 -50.60 -6.74
C SER A 180 -2.59 -51.27 -7.15
N ILE A 181 -3.33 -50.70 -8.11
CA ILE A 181 -4.57 -51.28 -8.65
C ILE A 181 -4.27 -52.60 -9.35
N ARG A 182 -3.22 -52.67 -10.17
CA ARG A 182 -2.78 -53.92 -10.81
C ARG A 182 -2.37 -54.96 -9.79
N SER A 183 -1.60 -54.58 -8.77
CA SER A 183 -1.22 -55.50 -7.69
C SER A 183 -2.44 -56.00 -6.92
N MET A 184 -3.44 -55.15 -6.67
CA MET A 184 -4.70 -55.55 -6.05
C MET A 184 -5.54 -56.44 -6.96
N ALA A 185 -5.60 -56.16 -8.26
CA ALA A 185 -6.30 -56.99 -9.25
C ALA A 185 -5.65 -58.36 -9.39
N ASP A 186 -4.32 -58.43 -9.38
CA ASP A 186 -3.58 -59.69 -9.33
C ASP A 186 -3.92 -60.41 -8.02
N GLN A 187 -3.80 -59.77 -6.85
CA GLN A 187 -4.15 -60.36 -5.54
C GLN A 187 -5.60 -60.84 -5.47
N LEU A 188 -6.54 -60.12 -6.08
CA LEU A 188 -7.94 -60.53 -6.21
C LEU A 188 -8.10 -61.71 -7.17
N GLY A 189 -7.32 -61.79 -8.26
CA GLY A 189 -7.24 -62.96 -9.12
C GLY A 189 -6.65 -64.19 -8.40
N TRP A 190 -5.67 -63.99 -7.51
CA TRP A 190 -5.17 -65.02 -6.60
C TRP A 190 -6.21 -65.41 -5.53
N ALA A 191 -7.06 -64.47 -5.10
CA ALA A 191 -8.18 -64.70 -4.17
C ALA A 191 -9.40 -65.36 -4.84
N GLU A 192 -9.64 -65.14 -6.13
CA GLU A 192 -10.67 -65.85 -6.90
C GLU A 192 -10.27 -67.33 -7.08
N SER A 193 -8.96 -67.63 -7.12
CA SER A 193 -8.40 -68.98 -7.06
C SER A 193 -8.44 -69.62 -5.66
N GLN A 194 -8.67 -68.84 -4.60
CA GLN A 194 -8.85 -69.31 -3.22
C GLN A 194 -10.06 -68.62 -2.57
N LEU A 195 -11.23 -69.02 -3.09
CA LEU A 195 -12.47 -69.35 -2.36
C LEU A 195 -13.03 -68.34 -1.32
N ASP A 196 -14.32 -68.07 -1.46
CA ASP A 196 -15.28 -68.28 -0.36
C ASP A 196 -14.85 -67.79 1.04
N ASP A 197 -14.71 -66.48 1.25
CA ASP A 197 -15.03 -65.88 2.56
C ASP A 197 -15.24 -64.36 2.49
N SER A 198 -16.50 -63.94 2.51
CA SER A 198 -16.90 -62.53 2.37
C SER A 198 -16.47 -61.65 3.56
N GLU A 199 -16.19 -62.24 4.73
CA GLU A 199 -15.83 -61.49 5.93
C GLU A 199 -14.38 -60.95 5.87
N SER A 200 -13.47 -61.73 5.29
CA SER A 200 -12.08 -61.31 5.09
C SER A 200 -11.96 -60.15 4.09
N ASN A 201 -12.81 -60.13 3.05
CA ASN A 201 -12.87 -59.06 2.06
C ASN A 201 -13.34 -57.73 2.67
N ILE A 202 -14.34 -57.75 3.54
CA ILE A 202 -14.83 -56.53 4.21
C ILE A 202 -13.75 -55.94 5.13
N ARG A 203 -13.01 -56.77 5.86
CA ARG A 203 -11.89 -56.31 6.69
C ARG A 203 -10.75 -55.71 5.86
N ALA A 204 -10.44 -56.30 4.72
CA ALA A 204 -9.42 -55.76 3.80
C ALA A 204 -9.81 -54.39 3.23
N ILE A 205 -11.08 -54.23 2.80
CA ILE A 205 -11.63 -52.97 2.30
C ILE A 205 -11.61 -51.89 3.38
N LEU A 206 -12.07 -52.19 4.61
CA LEU A 206 -12.03 -51.24 5.72
C LEU A 206 -10.59 -50.79 6.05
N GLY A 207 -9.62 -51.72 6.00
CA GLY A 207 -8.20 -51.38 6.19
C GLY A 207 -7.59 -50.53 5.06
N LEU A 208 -8.16 -50.58 3.85
CA LEU A 208 -7.76 -49.72 2.74
C LEU A 208 -8.38 -48.33 2.87
N VAL A 209 -9.67 -48.23 3.20
CA VAL A 209 -10.36 -46.95 3.45
C VAL A 209 -9.65 -46.18 4.57
N HIS A 210 -9.34 -46.85 5.68
CA HIS A 210 -8.64 -46.21 6.80
C HIS A 210 -7.23 -45.70 6.41
N ARG A 211 -6.53 -46.40 5.50
CA ARG A 211 -5.24 -45.94 4.97
C ARG A 211 -5.38 -44.75 4.04
N ILE A 212 -6.46 -44.68 3.26
CA ILE A 212 -6.75 -43.54 2.38
C ILE A 212 -7.08 -42.32 3.22
N GLU A 213 -7.92 -42.46 4.24
CA GLU A 213 -8.22 -41.39 5.22
C GLU A 213 -6.93 -40.87 5.85
N GLY A 214 -6.08 -41.75 6.38
CA GLY A 214 -4.80 -41.33 6.97
C GLY A 214 -3.84 -40.65 5.99
N LYS A 215 -3.82 -41.04 4.71
CA LYS A 215 -3.01 -40.34 3.68
C LYS A 215 -3.60 -38.98 3.31
N ALA A 216 -4.91 -38.88 3.17
CA ALA A 216 -5.61 -37.64 2.89
C ALA A 216 -5.41 -36.62 4.02
N ASP A 217 -5.50 -37.06 5.28
CA ASP A 217 -5.25 -36.23 6.46
C ASP A 217 -3.82 -35.69 6.48
N ASN A 218 -2.83 -36.55 6.19
CA ASN A 218 -1.43 -36.14 6.12
C ASN A 218 -1.16 -35.11 5.01
N ILE A 219 -1.79 -35.27 3.84
CA ILE A 219 -1.71 -34.28 2.75
C ILE A 219 -2.28 -32.96 3.23
N ASN A 220 -3.49 -32.98 3.81
CA ASN A 220 -4.19 -31.78 4.25
C ASN A 220 -3.42 -31.01 5.33
N ILE A 221 -2.85 -31.72 6.32
CA ILE A 221 -1.96 -31.13 7.34
C ILE A 221 -0.75 -30.46 6.68
N ARG A 222 -0.13 -31.10 5.68
CA ARG A 222 1.03 -30.56 4.98
C ARG A 222 0.67 -29.32 4.17
N THR A 223 -0.44 -29.32 3.42
CA THR A 223 -0.90 -28.14 2.67
C THR A 223 -1.18 -26.97 3.61
N ARG A 224 -1.92 -27.18 4.70
CA ARG A 224 -2.18 -26.14 5.71
C ARG A 224 -0.91 -25.58 6.33
N THR A 225 0.06 -26.45 6.61
CA THR A 225 1.36 -26.02 7.16
C THR A 225 2.13 -25.13 6.18
N LEU A 226 2.09 -25.44 4.88
CA LEU A 226 2.69 -24.60 3.83
C LEU A 226 2.02 -23.23 3.75
N PHE A 227 0.69 -23.18 3.74
CA PHE A 227 -0.05 -21.91 3.72
C PHE A 227 0.19 -21.05 4.98
N ARG A 228 0.40 -21.68 6.15
CA ARG A 228 0.73 -20.96 7.40
C ARG A 228 2.11 -20.31 7.41
N GLN A 229 3.08 -20.90 6.71
CA GLN A 229 4.44 -20.34 6.61
C GLN A 229 4.50 -19.12 5.69
N ASP A 230 3.54 -19.05 4.77
CA ASP A 230 3.39 -17.98 3.82
C ASP A 230 2.57 -16.84 4.45
N LYS A 231 3.18 -15.69 4.74
CA LYS A 231 2.49 -14.54 5.36
C LYS A 231 1.48 -13.83 4.42
N ARG A 232 1.11 -14.47 3.32
CA ARG A 232 0.10 -13.99 2.39
C ARG A 232 -1.29 -14.03 3.03
N ASN A 233 -2.17 -13.19 2.52
CA ASN A 233 -3.55 -13.14 2.98
C ASN A 233 -4.25 -14.46 2.63
N ASP A 234 -4.79 -15.16 3.64
CA ASP A 234 -5.50 -16.42 3.48
C ASP A 234 -7.00 -16.19 3.73
N PRO A 235 -7.82 -16.09 2.67
CA PRO A 235 -9.26 -15.82 2.80
C PRO A 235 -10.01 -16.89 3.58
N VAL A 236 -9.53 -18.14 3.61
CA VAL A 236 -10.18 -19.23 4.35
C VAL A 236 -9.90 -19.07 5.84
N ARG A 237 -8.63 -18.81 6.20
CA ARG A 237 -8.25 -18.51 7.59
C ARG A 237 -8.96 -17.26 8.11
N ASP A 238 -9.03 -16.19 7.33
CA ASP A 238 -9.74 -14.95 7.69
C ASP A 238 -11.22 -15.21 7.95
N ARG A 239 -11.87 -16.01 7.10
CA ARG A 239 -13.29 -16.36 7.26
C ARG A 239 -13.52 -17.16 8.54
N GLU A 240 -12.71 -18.19 8.80
CA GLU A 240 -12.84 -18.99 10.01
C GLU A 240 -12.49 -18.18 11.26
N PHE A 241 -11.50 -17.29 11.19
CA PHE A 241 -11.14 -16.38 12.28
C PHE A 241 -12.33 -15.48 12.66
N ASN A 242 -12.94 -14.82 11.67
CA ASN A 242 -14.10 -13.95 11.90
C ASN A 242 -15.30 -14.71 12.45
N LYS A 243 -15.53 -15.93 11.95
CA LYS A 243 -16.58 -16.83 12.45
C LYS A 243 -16.34 -17.21 13.91
N TYR A 244 -15.10 -17.54 14.27
CA TYR A 244 -14.74 -17.90 15.65
C TYR A 244 -14.85 -16.69 16.60
N ALA A 245 -14.36 -15.52 16.18
CA ALA A 245 -14.54 -14.28 16.93
C ALA A 245 -16.02 -13.93 17.15
N GLY A 246 -16.87 -14.14 16.13
CA GLY A 246 -18.33 -13.97 16.24
C GLY A 246 -18.95 -14.87 17.31
N LYS A 247 -18.60 -16.16 17.33
CA LYS A 247 -19.05 -17.10 18.37
C LYS A 247 -18.63 -16.68 19.77
N ILE A 248 -17.42 -16.14 19.93
CA ILE A 248 -16.95 -15.60 21.22
C ILE A 248 -17.82 -14.42 21.65
N VAL A 249 -18.17 -13.52 20.73
CA VAL A 249 -19.08 -12.39 21.02
C VAL A 249 -20.44 -12.90 21.49
N GLU A 250 -21.03 -13.87 20.79
CA GLU A 250 -22.31 -14.49 21.16
C GLU A 250 -22.24 -15.11 22.57
N ALA A 251 -21.19 -15.89 22.85
CA ALA A 251 -21.00 -16.53 24.15
C ALA A 251 -20.81 -15.52 25.30
N ILE A 252 -20.17 -14.37 25.04
CA ILE A 252 -20.05 -13.29 26.02
C ILE A 252 -21.41 -12.61 26.22
N ASP A 253 -22.18 -12.39 25.16
CA ASP A 253 -23.49 -11.71 25.21
C ASP A 253 -24.53 -12.51 25.99
N GLU A 254 -24.49 -13.84 25.90
CA GLU A 254 -25.35 -14.73 26.68
C GLU A 254 -25.04 -14.72 28.18
N ARG A 255 -23.82 -14.30 28.58
CA ARG A 255 -23.32 -14.37 29.96
C ARG A 255 -23.10 -12.98 30.56
N LYS A 256 -24.09 -12.51 31.31
CA LYS A 256 -24.07 -11.19 31.97
C LYS A 256 -22.83 -10.95 32.85
N GLU A 257 -22.33 -11.98 33.52
CA GLU A 257 -21.10 -11.89 34.34
C GLU A 257 -19.84 -11.56 33.53
N LEU A 258 -19.73 -12.04 32.29
CA LEU A 258 -18.60 -11.76 31.41
C LEU A 258 -18.67 -10.32 30.90
N LEU A 259 -19.86 -9.86 30.51
CA LEU A 259 -20.09 -8.46 30.15
C LEU A 259 -19.70 -7.50 31.29
N GLU A 260 -20.09 -7.83 32.52
CA GLU A 260 -19.77 -7.01 33.69
C GLU A 260 -18.26 -7.01 34.01
N THR A 261 -17.59 -8.14 33.81
CA THR A 261 -16.13 -8.25 33.93
C THR A 261 -15.42 -7.36 32.90
N ILE A 262 -15.88 -7.39 31.65
CA ILE A 262 -15.34 -6.55 30.57
C ILE A 262 -15.56 -5.06 30.87
N ARG A 263 -16.74 -4.68 31.38
CA ARG A 263 -17.06 -3.29 31.78
C ARG A 263 -16.15 -2.75 32.87
N LYS A 264 -15.75 -3.60 33.82
CA LYS A 264 -14.81 -3.25 34.90
C LYS A 264 -13.35 -3.22 34.45
N GLY A 265 -13.08 -3.45 33.15
CA GLY A 265 -11.72 -3.47 32.60
C GLY A 265 -10.98 -4.80 32.79
N GLY A 266 -11.67 -5.84 33.27
CA GLY A 266 -11.09 -7.18 33.45
C GLY A 266 -10.71 -7.84 32.12
N SER A 267 -9.78 -8.79 32.18
CA SER A 267 -9.38 -9.65 31.07
C SER A 267 -10.14 -10.98 31.12
N LEU A 268 -10.52 -11.49 29.95
CA LEU A 268 -11.04 -12.85 29.80
C LEU A 268 -9.92 -13.79 29.34
N GLN A 269 -10.06 -15.07 29.69
CA GLN A 269 -9.21 -16.14 29.19
C GLN A 269 -10.10 -17.28 28.68
N LEU A 270 -9.68 -17.92 27.59
CA LEU A 270 -10.32 -19.14 27.10
C LEU A 270 -9.93 -20.29 28.03
N LYS A 271 -10.93 -21.01 28.56
CA LYS A 271 -10.69 -22.21 29.39
C LYS A 271 -10.35 -23.44 28.54
N ASP A 272 -10.88 -23.47 27.32
CA ASP A 272 -10.59 -24.50 26.32
C ASP A 272 -10.64 -23.86 24.92
N HIS A 273 -10.10 -24.59 23.94
CA HIS A 273 -10.10 -24.20 22.53
C HIS A 273 -11.15 -25.03 21.76
N SER A 274 -12.22 -25.44 22.42
CA SER A 274 -13.25 -26.28 21.79
C SER A 274 -13.94 -25.52 20.67
N GLY A 275 -14.16 -26.19 19.53
CA GLY A 275 -14.76 -25.59 18.34
C GLY A 275 -13.83 -24.69 17.52
N LEU A 276 -12.51 -24.69 17.81
CA LEU A 276 -11.49 -24.09 16.96
C LEU A 276 -11.37 -24.92 15.67
N SER A 277 -11.48 -24.26 14.51
CA SER A 277 -11.28 -24.89 13.22
C SER A 277 -9.83 -25.35 13.06
N GLU A 278 -9.60 -26.44 12.31
CA GLU A 278 -8.26 -26.93 11.97
C GLU A 278 -7.41 -25.90 11.23
N GLU A 279 -8.05 -24.89 10.63
CA GLU A 279 -7.40 -23.77 9.95
C GLU A 279 -6.78 -22.75 10.92
N LEU A 280 -7.27 -22.66 12.15
CA LEU A 280 -6.84 -21.70 13.15
C LEU A 280 -5.84 -22.28 14.15
N THR A 281 -4.93 -21.44 14.63
CA THR A 281 -3.97 -21.78 15.69
C THR A 281 -4.48 -21.34 17.07
N MET A 282 -3.83 -21.79 18.14
CA MET A 282 -4.13 -21.29 19.51
C MET A 282 -3.88 -19.78 19.63
N ASP A 283 -2.85 -19.26 18.98
CA ASP A 283 -2.56 -17.82 18.89
C ASP A 283 -3.70 -17.06 18.17
N ASP A 284 -4.29 -17.66 17.12
CA ASP A 284 -5.47 -17.09 16.47
C ASP A 284 -6.68 -17.06 17.40
N ALA A 285 -6.84 -18.05 18.27
CA ALA A 285 -7.92 -18.08 19.25
C ALA A 285 -7.79 -16.95 20.28
N GLU A 286 -6.58 -16.71 20.78
CA GLU A 286 -6.29 -15.60 21.71
C GLU A 286 -6.49 -14.22 21.04
N LYS A 287 -6.06 -14.09 19.78
CA LYS A 287 -6.31 -12.90 18.97
C LYS A 287 -7.79 -12.67 18.73
N ALA A 288 -8.55 -13.73 18.44
CA ALA A 288 -10.00 -13.67 18.27
C ALA A 288 -10.70 -13.23 19.56
N LEU A 289 -10.28 -13.76 20.72
CA LEU A 289 -10.78 -13.33 22.03
C LEU A 289 -10.49 -11.84 22.30
N THR A 290 -9.28 -11.40 21.96
CA THR A 290 -8.87 -9.99 22.10
C THR A 290 -9.68 -9.08 21.20
N ALA A 291 -9.91 -9.48 19.95
CA ALA A 291 -10.75 -8.76 18.99
C ALA A 291 -12.20 -8.69 19.47
N ALA A 292 -12.78 -9.81 19.91
CA ALA A 292 -14.14 -9.89 20.45
C ALA A 292 -14.31 -9.02 21.70
N THR A 293 -13.37 -9.10 22.65
CA THR A 293 -13.40 -8.29 23.88
C THR A 293 -13.30 -6.80 23.55
N SER A 294 -12.40 -6.41 22.65
CA SER A 294 -12.26 -5.03 22.18
C SER A 294 -13.53 -4.53 21.50
N HIS A 295 -14.15 -5.37 20.67
CA HIS A 295 -15.42 -5.07 20.01
C HIS A 295 -16.54 -4.81 21.02
N ILE A 296 -16.69 -5.68 22.02
CA ILE A 296 -17.69 -5.53 23.08
C ILE A 296 -17.42 -4.30 23.93
N ARG A 297 -16.17 -4.04 24.32
CA ARG A 297 -15.79 -2.82 25.06
C ARG A 297 -16.21 -1.56 24.30
N ARG A 298 -15.90 -1.49 23.00
CA ARG A 298 -16.31 -0.35 22.16
C ARG A 298 -17.84 -0.23 22.10
N ARG A 299 -18.55 -1.34 21.90
CA ARG A 299 -20.02 -1.35 21.84
C ARG A 299 -20.67 -0.91 23.16
N GLU A 300 -20.12 -1.31 24.30
CA GLU A 300 -20.60 -0.86 25.62
C GLU A 300 -20.22 0.60 25.89
N ASP A 301 -19.04 1.06 25.47
CA ASP A 301 -18.64 2.48 25.54
C ASP A 301 -19.59 3.35 24.70
N GLU A 302 -19.99 2.87 23.52
CA GLU A 302 -20.93 3.55 22.63
C GLU A 302 -22.32 3.75 23.26
N LYS A 303 -22.78 2.80 24.10
CA LYS A 303 -24.07 2.92 24.83
C LYS A 303 -24.07 4.05 25.87
N ARG A 304 -22.90 4.48 26.33
CA ARG A 304 -22.76 5.61 27.28
C ARG A 304 -22.94 6.95 26.59
N TYR A 305 -22.89 6.99 25.26
CA TYR A 305 -23.15 8.19 24.50
C TYR A 305 -24.64 8.36 24.20
N SER A 306 -25.11 9.59 24.34
CA SER A 306 -26.38 10.05 23.79
C SER A 306 -26.15 11.31 22.97
N VAL A 307 -26.85 11.40 21.84
CA VAL A 307 -26.76 12.51 20.90
C VAL A 307 -28.14 13.14 20.82
N ASN A 308 -28.22 14.44 21.12
CA ASN A 308 -29.49 15.15 21.14
C ASN A 308 -29.35 16.47 20.38
N CYS A 309 -30.34 16.79 19.55
CA CYS A 309 -30.46 18.08 18.87
C CYS A 309 -31.70 18.83 19.37
N LYS A 310 -31.55 20.08 19.80
CA LYS A 310 -32.63 20.91 20.37
C LYS A 310 -32.67 22.29 19.73
N THR A 311 -33.85 22.90 19.73
CA THR A 311 -33.97 24.35 19.55
C THR A 311 -33.53 25.05 20.83
N PRO A 312 -32.93 26.26 20.77
CA PRO A 312 -32.45 26.96 21.95
C PRO A 312 -33.51 27.14 23.06
N GLY A 313 -34.77 27.39 22.68
CA GLY A 313 -35.88 27.53 23.64
C GLY A 313 -36.29 26.23 24.37
N LYS A 314 -35.78 25.07 23.95
CA LYS A 314 -35.99 23.76 24.61
C LYS A 314 -34.77 23.31 25.42
N CYS A 315 -33.68 24.08 25.40
CA CYS A 315 -32.50 23.80 26.21
C CYS A 315 -32.71 24.34 27.62
N SER A 316 -32.24 23.62 28.64
CA SER A 316 -32.20 24.17 30.00
C SER A 316 -31.11 25.24 30.12
N GLY A 317 -31.21 26.12 31.13
CA GLY A 317 -30.15 27.11 31.41
C GLY A 317 -28.79 26.45 31.60
N GLN A 318 -28.75 25.33 32.32
CA GLN A 318 -27.56 24.52 32.55
C GLN A 318 -26.97 23.95 31.25
N GLU A 319 -27.81 23.44 30.34
CA GLU A 319 -27.33 22.93 29.04
C GLU A 319 -26.68 24.02 28.19
N LEU A 320 -27.22 25.25 28.22
CA LEU A 320 -26.62 26.39 27.52
C LEU A 320 -25.30 26.83 28.16
N ASP A 321 -25.20 26.79 29.48
CA ASP A 321 -23.98 27.13 30.21
C ASP A 321 -22.87 26.10 29.96
N ASP A 322 -23.21 24.82 29.96
CA ASP A 322 -22.27 23.75 29.66
C ASP A 322 -21.87 23.74 28.17
N PHE A 323 -22.77 24.09 27.26
CA PHE A 323 -22.41 24.34 25.86
C PHE A 323 -21.38 25.47 25.74
N CYS A 324 -21.58 26.60 26.45
CA CYS A 324 -20.64 27.70 26.44
C CYS A 324 -19.26 27.28 26.95
N LYS A 325 -19.20 26.51 28.05
CA LYS A 325 -17.94 26.01 28.61
C LYS A 325 -17.18 25.13 27.61
N ILE A 326 -17.87 24.16 27.02
CA ILE A 326 -17.26 23.21 26.07
C ILE A 326 -16.73 23.93 24.82
N VAL A 327 -17.46 24.93 24.31
CA VAL A 327 -17.00 25.75 23.17
C VAL A 327 -15.82 26.65 23.56
N ALA A 328 -15.81 27.20 24.78
CA ALA A 328 -14.69 27.99 25.29
C ALA A 328 -13.41 27.13 25.46
N ASP A 329 -13.53 25.89 25.94
CA ASP A 329 -12.43 24.92 26.02
C ASP A 329 -11.83 24.63 24.63
N GLY A 330 -12.65 24.74 23.56
CA GLY A 330 -12.22 24.64 22.17
C GLY A 330 -11.50 25.88 21.62
N GLY A 331 -11.27 26.90 22.44
CA GLY A 331 -10.54 28.12 22.07
C GLY A 331 -11.38 29.16 21.31
N GLU A 332 -12.72 29.09 21.42
CA GLU A 332 -13.62 30.14 20.91
C GLU A 332 -14.00 31.16 22.01
N VAL A 333 -14.28 32.40 21.60
CA VAL A 333 -14.51 33.55 22.50
C VAL A 333 -15.81 33.36 23.31
N ALA A 334 -15.69 33.31 24.63
CA ALA A 334 -16.81 33.11 25.56
C ALA A 334 -17.75 34.33 25.67
N GLU A 335 -17.29 35.55 25.38
CA GLU A 335 -18.10 36.76 25.51
C GLU A 335 -19.22 36.84 24.45
N GLY A 336 -20.46 36.95 24.92
CA GLY A 336 -21.65 37.08 24.07
C GLY A 336 -22.12 35.78 23.40
N LEU A 337 -21.48 34.64 23.68
CA LEU A 337 -21.86 33.34 23.11
C LEU A 337 -23.27 32.91 23.54
N LYS A 338 -23.64 33.15 24.81
CA LYS A 338 -24.96 32.75 25.36
C LYS A 338 -26.13 33.40 24.62
N ASP A 339 -26.00 34.65 24.18
CA ASP A 339 -27.05 35.31 23.40
C ASP A 339 -27.10 34.82 21.95
N ARG A 340 -25.93 34.55 21.35
CA ARG A 340 -25.86 33.91 20.02
C ARG A 340 -26.46 32.50 20.02
N LEU A 341 -26.32 31.76 21.12
CA LEU A 341 -26.95 30.44 21.28
C LEU A 341 -28.48 30.53 21.23
N LYS A 342 -29.07 31.58 21.82
CA LYS A 342 -30.54 31.78 21.80
C LYS A 342 -31.07 32.08 20.39
N GLU A 343 -30.26 32.73 19.55
CA GLU A 343 -30.60 33.06 18.15
C GLU A 343 -30.33 31.92 17.16
N ALA A 344 -29.65 30.85 17.59
CA ALA A 344 -29.29 29.73 16.73
C ALA A 344 -30.53 28.94 16.24
N SER A 345 -30.38 28.26 15.09
CA SER A 345 -31.44 27.42 14.56
C SER A 345 -31.59 26.13 15.37
N ARG A 346 -30.47 25.44 15.58
CA ARG A 346 -30.38 24.17 16.28
C ARG A 346 -29.05 24.07 17.02
N LEU A 347 -29.10 23.50 18.22
CA LEU A 347 -27.94 23.16 19.04
C LEU A 347 -27.88 21.65 19.19
N GLY A 348 -26.68 21.10 18.99
CA GLY A 348 -26.37 19.69 19.06
C GLY A 348 -25.47 19.39 20.25
N PHE A 349 -25.77 18.30 20.95
CA PHE A 349 -25.07 17.88 22.17
C PHE A 349 -24.68 16.42 22.06
N ILE A 350 -23.40 16.12 22.33
CA ILE A 350 -22.92 14.77 22.62
C ILE A 350 -22.77 14.69 24.14
N LYS A 351 -23.53 13.78 24.76
CA LYS A 351 -23.43 13.49 26.18
C LYS A 351 -22.78 12.12 26.39
N TYR A 352 -21.88 12.02 27.34
CA TYR A 352 -21.29 10.77 27.81
C TYR A 352 -21.59 10.62 29.31
N ASP A 353 -22.29 9.55 29.69
CA ASP A 353 -22.84 9.37 31.05
C ASP A 353 -23.61 10.61 31.58
N GLY A 354 -24.32 11.29 30.68
CA GLY A 354 -25.11 12.48 30.99
C GLY A 354 -24.34 13.82 30.97
N ALA A 355 -23.00 13.80 30.99
CA ALA A 355 -22.18 15.00 30.89
C ALA A 355 -21.97 15.41 29.42
N ILE A 356 -22.06 16.70 29.09
CA ILE A 356 -21.81 17.19 27.72
C ILE A 356 -20.31 17.16 27.45
N VAL A 357 -19.90 16.41 26.44
CA VAL A 357 -18.49 16.23 26.04
C VAL A 357 -18.20 16.73 24.62
N GLY A 358 -19.25 17.06 23.86
CA GLY A 358 -19.13 17.63 22.53
C GLY A 358 -20.35 18.42 22.10
N THR A 359 -20.14 19.35 21.18
CA THR A 359 -21.12 20.33 20.73
C THR A 359 -20.99 20.59 19.23
N ALA A 360 -22.11 20.97 18.60
CA ALA A 360 -22.18 21.52 17.25
C ALA A 360 -23.45 22.36 17.13
N ALA A 361 -23.49 23.33 16.22
CA ALA A 361 -24.67 24.15 16.02
C ALA A 361 -24.89 24.55 14.57
N ILE A 362 -26.17 24.69 14.22
CA ILE A 362 -26.62 25.38 13.02
C ILE A 362 -26.97 26.80 13.45
N LYS A 363 -26.06 27.73 13.16
CA LYS A 363 -26.21 29.15 13.49
C LYS A 363 -27.08 29.84 12.44
N LYS A 364 -27.71 30.94 12.86
CA LYS A 364 -28.41 31.89 11.98
C LYS A 364 -27.64 33.22 11.97
N PRO A 365 -26.55 33.32 11.21
CA PRO A 365 -25.77 34.55 11.19
C PRO A 365 -26.57 35.73 10.64
N LYS A 366 -26.28 36.94 11.13
CA LYS A 366 -26.85 38.18 10.58
C LYS A 366 -26.48 38.34 9.10
N VAL A 367 -27.39 38.90 8.31
CA VAL A 367 -27.21 39.12 6.86
C VAL A 367 -25.91 39.87 6.56
N THR A 368 -25.57 40.87 7.39
CA THR A 368 -24.34 41.68 7.25
C THR A 368 -23.06 40.88 7.49
N TYR A 369 -23.08 39.91 8.41
CA TYR A 369 -21.92 39.04 8.66
C TYR A 369 -21.71 38.08 7.49
N ARG A 370 -22.79 37.43 7.04
CA ARG A 370 -22.77 36.51 5.91
C ARG A 370 -22.25 37.16 4.63
N ALA A 371 -22.73 38.38 4.31
CA ALA A 371 -22.24 39.14 3.17
C ALA A 371 -20.74 39.45 3.26
N LYS A 372 -20.25 39.78 4.47
CA LYS A 372 -18.82 40.02 4.71
C LYS A 372 -17.97 38.77 4.50
N VAL A 373 -18.39 37.61 5.02
CA VAL A 373 -17.65 36.34 4.89
C VAL A 373 -17.47 35.98 3.41
N PHE A 374 -18.55 36.01 2.62
CA PHE A 374 -18.50 35.68 1.20
C PHE A 374 -17.69 36.70 0.38
N ALA A 375 -17.75 37.98 0.74
CA ALA A 375 -16.93 39.02 0.11
C ALA A 375 -15.44 38.87 0.46
N SER A 376 -15.12 38.54 1.72
CA SER A 376 -13.73 38.29 2.15
C SER A 376 -13.14 37.06 1.47
N ALA A 377 -13.95 36.02 1.24
CA ALA A 377 -13.55 34.84 0.49
C ALA A 377 -13.61 35.04 -1.04
N ASN A 378 -14.00 36.21 -1.55
CA ASN A 378 -14.16 36.43 -2.99
C ASN A 378 -15.02 35.35 -3.70
N SER A 379 -16.06 34.86 -3.03
CA SER A 379 -16.89 33.76 -3.55
C SER A 379 -17.80 34.23 -4.68
N GLY A 380 -17.94 33.39 -5.71
CA GLY A 380 -18.88 33.61 -6.82
C GLY A 380 -20.34 33.28 -6.47
N ARG A 381 -20.61 32.73 -5.28
CA ARG A 381 -21.93 32.29 -4.85
C ARG A 381 -22.66 33.38 -4.07
N ALA A 382 -23.98 33.47 -4.24
CA ALA A 382 -24.77 34.50 -3.57
C ALA A 382 -24.93 34.16 -2.07
N PRO A 383 -24.55 35.06 -1.14
CA PRO A 383 -24.63 34.76 0.29
C PRO A 383 -26.05 34.44 0.76
N LYS A 384 -27.07 35.02 0.10
CA LYS A 384 -28.49 34.80 0.40
C LYS A 384 -28.89 33.33 0.33
N ASP A 385 -28.26 32.54 -0.55
CA ASP A 385 -28.58 31.14 -0.81
C ASP A 385 -28.13 30.20 0.32
N PHE A 386 -27.25 30.68 1.21
CA PHE A 386 -26.70 29.94 2.35
C PHE A 386 -27.15 30.58 3.68
N PRO A 387 -28.41 30.38 4.12
CA PRO A 387 -28.96 31.02 5.33
C PRO A 387 -28.37 30.53 6.65
N TYR A 388 -27.70 29.37 6.64
CA TYR A 388 -27.22 28.73 7.85
C TYR A 388 -25.71 28.51 7.83
N GLU A 389 -25.10 28.64 9.00
CA GLU A 389 -23.69 28.34 9.21
C GLU A 389 -23.55 27.15 10.16
N LEU A 390 -22.77 26.14 9.75
CA LEU A 390 -22.35 25.07 10.64
C LEU A 390 -21.12 25.53 11.42
N GLY A 391 -21.20 25.53 12.75
CA GLY A 391 -20.08 25.89 13.60
C GLY A 391 -20.32 25.57 15.07
N TRP A 392 -19.47 26.12 15.96
CA TRP A 392 -19.40 25.69 17.36
C TRP A 392 -19.20 24.17 17.47
N ILE A 393 -18.40 23.62 16.56
CA ILE A 393 -18.09 22.19 16.51
C ILE A 393 -16.89 21.96 17.40
N TYR A 394 -17.10 21.23 18.49
CA TYR A 394 -16.02 20.83 19.38
C TYR A 394 -16.31 19.48 20.04
N LEU A 395 -15.26 18.70 20.25
CA LEU A 395 -15.30 17.43 20.96
C LEU A 395 -14.03 17.31 21.79
N GLN A 396 -14.22 17.05 23.08
CA GLN A 396 -13.12 16.81 24.02
C GLN A 396 -12.22 15.66 23.54
N ASP A 397 -10.91 15.79 23.78
CA ASP A 397 -9.87 14.90 23.26
C ASP A 397 -10.10 13.43 23.60
N ALA A 398 -10.54 13.13 24.83
CA ALA A 398 -10.84 11.78 25.31
C ALA A 398 -11.96 11.05 24.53
N HIS A 399 -12.79 11.81 23.79
CA HIS A 399 -13.94 11.30 23.06
C HIS A 399 -13.74 11.33 21.53
N ARG A 400 -12.58 11.82 21.03
CA ARG A 400 -12.26 11.87 19.60
C ARG A 400 -12.01 10.48 19.02
N LYS A 401 -12.12 10.37 17.68
CA LYS A 401 -11.95 9.12 16.89
C LYS A 401 -12.92 7.99 17.24
N LYS A 402 -14.01 8.28 17.96
CA LYS A 402 -15.09 7.33 18.31
C LYS A 402 -16.38 7.51 17.49
N GLY A 403 -16.32 8.25 16.36
CA GLY A 403 -17.45 8.48 15.46
C GLY A 403 -18.59 9.39 15.98
N GLN A 404 -18.51 9.88 17.23
CA GLN A 404 -19.61 10.60 17.88
C GLN A 404 -19.95 11.94 17.22
N MET A 405 -18.94 12.66 16.70
CA MET A 405 -19.17 13.92 15.98
C MET A 405 -19.92 13.69 14.67
N THR A 406 -19.54 12.65 13.91
CA THR A 406 -20.24 12.27 12.68
C THR A 406 -21.71 11.93 12.96
N LYS A 407 -21.99 11.21 14.06
CA LYS A 407 -23.35 10.92 14.50
C LYS A 407 -24.12 12.20 14.84
N LEU A 408 -23.52 13.12 15.60
CA LEU A 408 -24.14 14.41 15.93
C LEU A 408 -24.49 15.22 14.68
N ILE A 409 -23.54 15.35 13.76
CA ILE A 409 -23.75 16.13 12.54
C ILE A 409 -24.78 15.44 11.63
N GLY A 410 -24.80 14.10 11.58
CA GLY A 410 -25.80 13.32 10.87
C GLY A 410 -27.23 13.55 11.38
N GLU A 411 -27.42 13.77 12.68
CA GLU A 411 -28.72 14.16 13.25
C GLU A 411 -29.03 15.65 13.11
N LEU A 412 -27.99 16.49 13.15
CA LEU A 412 -28.11 17.95 13.13
C LEU A 412 -28.41 18.49 11.72
N MET A 413 -27.69 18.03 10.70
CA MET A 413 -27.77 18.52 9.32
C MET A 413 -29.17 18.39 8.70
N PRO A 414 -29.91 17.27 8.84
CA PRO A 414 -31.28 17.16 8.36
C PRO A 414 -32.23 18.22 8.95
N LEU A 415 -31.95 18.74 10.15
CA LEU A 415 -32.78 19.76 10.78
C LEU A 415 -32.65 21.15 10.16
N ALA A 416 -31.66 21.36 9.27
CA ALA A 416 -31.59 22.54 8.41
C ALA A 416 -32.56 22.45 7.21
N GLY A 417 -33.21 21.30 7.00
CA GLY A 417 -34.09 21.05 5.85
C GLY A 417 -33.30 21.02 4.53
N ASP A 418 -33.90 21.64 3.51
CA ASP A 418 -33.31 21.77 2.16
C ASP A 418 -32.49 23.07 2.00
N SER A 419 -32.26 23.82 3.08
CA SER A 419 -31.46 25.05 3.03
C SER A 419 -29.97 24.75 2.96
N ASN A 420 -29.25 25.44 2.07
CA ASN A 420 -27.80 25.30 1.98
C ASN A 420 -27.10 25.83 3.23
N LEU A 421 -25.92 25.26 3.52
CA LEU A 421 -25.11 25.62 4.67
C LEU A 421 -23.72 26.06 4.23
N PHE A 422 -23.14 26.98 4.97
CA PHE A 422 -21.71 27.27 4.88
C PHE A 422 -21.01 26.97 6.20
N ALA A 423 -19.70 26.84 6.15
CA ALA A 423 -18.85 26.72 7.33
C ALA A 423 -17.57 27.53 7.08
N THR A 424 -16.92 27.97 8.14
CA THR A 424 -15.61 28.62 8.04
C THR A 424 -14.67 27.96 9.03
N THR A 425 -13.49 27.60 8.59
CA THR A 425 -12.45 27.06 9.47
C THR A 425 -11.09 27.63 9.09
N ARG A 426 -10.16 27.60 10.04
CA ARG A 426 -8.77 28.03 9.81
C ARG A 426 -8.04 27.04 8.92
N LYS A 427 -7.12 27.55 8.11
CA LYS A 427 -6.26 26.72 7.26
C LYS A 427 -5.37 25.76 8.06
N SER A 428 -4.97 26.15 9.27
CA SER A 428 -4.19 25.31 10.21
C SER A 428 -5.00 24.13 10.78
N ASN A 429 -6.34 24.19 10.75
CA ASN A 429 -7.21 23.18 11.37
C ASN A 429 -7.55 22.04 10.39
N VAL A 430 -6.56 21.20 10.11
CA VAL A 430 -6.65 20.07 9.15
C VAL A 430 -7.78 19.10 9.49
N ILE A 431 -7.96 18.78 10.78
CA ILE A 431 -9.00 17.85 11.25
C ILE A 431 -10.40 18.36 10.89
N MET A 432 -10.64 19.66 11.05
CA MET A 432 -11.92 20.27 10.69
C MET A 432 -12.14 20.30 9.18
N GLN A 433 -11.09 20.49 8.38
CA GLN A 433 -11.18 20.45 6.92
C GLN A 433 -11.54 19.05 6.43
N GLU A 434 -10.86 18.01 6.93
CA GLU A 434 -11.18 16.61 6.63
C GLU A 434 -12.63 16.27 6.98
N MET A 435 -13.11 16.72 8.13
CA MET A 435 -14.50 16.52 8.55
C MET A 435 -15.48 17.21 7.60
N LEU A 436 -15.23 18.47 7.22
CA LEU A 436 -16.09 19.21 6.29
C LEU A 436 -16.14 18.52 4.91
N HIS A 437 -15.02 18.02 4.40
CA HIS A 437 -14.98 17.26 3.16
C HIS A 437 -15.82 15.97 3.23
N GLN A 438 -15.72 15.22 4.33
CA GLN A 438 -16.56 14.02 4.56
C GLN A 438 -18.06 14.35 4.62
N LEU A 439 -18.40 15.59 4.97
CA LEU A 439 -19.78 16.09 5.05
C LEU A 439 -20.25 16.77 3.77
N HIS A 440 -19.52 16.61 2.66
CA HIS A 440 -19.82 17.22 1.36
C HIS A 440 -19.77 18.75 1.35
N PHE A 441 -19.02 19.36 2.26
CA PHE A 441 -18.65 20.76 2.12
C PHE A 441 -17.43 20.89 1.23
N GLN A 442 -17.47 21.82 0.27
CA GLN A 442 -16.36 22.12 -0.62
C GLN A 442 -15.78 23.50 -0.32
N PRO A 443 -14.46 23.67 -0.36
CA PRO A 443 -13.83 24.98 -0.21
C PRO A 443 -14.26 25.87 -1.38
N GLU A 444 -14.52 27.14 -1.10
CA GLU A 444 -15.02 28.11 -2.07
C GLU A 444 -14.26 29.43 -1.91
N GLY A 445 -13.77 29.94 -3.05
CA GLY A 445 -13.08 31.23 -3.11
C GLY A 445 -11.67 31.21 -2.52
N ASP A 446 -11.19 32.39 -2.18
CA ASP A 446 -9.83 32.65 -1.69
C ASP A 446 -9.74 32.54 -0.15
N GLU A 447 -8.58 32.13 0.34
CA GLU A 447 -8.29 32.20 1.78
C GLU A 447 -8.14 33.65 2.23
N TYR A 448 -8.68 34.00 3.40
CA TYR A 448 -8.64 35.38 3.89
C TYR A 448 -8.14 35.49 5.34
N PRO A 449 -7.53 36.61 5.75
CA PRO A 449 -6.99 36.76 7.10
C PRO A 449 -8.06 36.63 8.20
N SER A 450 -7.74 35.88 9.25
CA SER A 450 -8.58 35.76 10.43
C SER A 450 -8.57 37.05 11.25
N LYS A 451 -9.75 37.56 11.61
CA LYS A 451 -9.89 38.72 12.50
C LYS A 451 -9.54 38.43 13.95
N LEU A 452 -9.57 37.15 14.36
CA LEU A 452 -9.29 36.72 15.73
C LEU A 452 -7.80 36.40 15.93
N LYS A 453 -7.11 35.99 14.87
CA LYS A 453 -5.69 35.66 14.86
C LYS A 453 -5.07 36.14 13.55
N PRO A 454 -4.48 37.35 13.51
CA PRO A 454 -3.97 37.94 12.27
C PRO A 454 -2.96 37.07 11.51
N ASP A 455 -2.28 36.15 12.21
CA ASP A 455 -1.29 35.23 11.64
C ASP A 455 -1.89 33.99 10.95
N GLU A 456 -3.21 33.81 10.98
CA GLU A 456 -3.89 32.65 10.39
C GLU A 456 -4.86 33.06 9.27
N THR A 457 -4.97 32.22 8.24
CA THR A 457 -5.99 32.35 7.19
C THR A 457 -7.20 31.48 7.49
N VAL A 458 -8.37 31.93 7.02
CA VAL A 458 -9.66 31.24 7.11
C VAL A 458 -10.10 30.87 5.71
N VAL A 459 -10.71 29.69 5.59
CA VAL A 459 -11.26 29.16 4.35
C VAL A 459 -12.78 29.05 4.50
N LEU A 460 -13.50 29.50 3.47
CA LEU A 460 -14.95 29.33 3.35
C LEU A 460 -15.26 27.98 2.72
N TYR A 461 -16.23 27.28 3.30
CA TYR A 461 -16.73 26.00 2.83
C TYR A 461 -18.23 26.08 2.58
N LEU A 462 -18.70 25.57 1.43
CA LEU A 462 -20.10 25.56 1.04
C LEU A 462 -20.63 24.13 0.90
N CYS A 463 -21.84 23.89 1.39
CA CYS A 463 -22.59 22.65 1.23
C CYS A 463 -23.89 22.94 0.49
N ASP A 464 -23.97 22.50 -0.76
CA ASP A 464 -25.17 22.60 -1.58
C ASP A 464 -26.06 21.37 -1.34
N ARG A 465 -27.16 21.56 -0.62
CA ARG A 465 -28.05 20.46 -0.22
C ARG A 465 -28.80 19.87 -1.40
N SER A 466 -28.90 20.60 -2.52
CA SER A 466 -29.51 20.09 -3.75
C SER A 466 -28.66 19.03 -4.45
N GLN A 467 -27.34 19.04 -4.24
CA GLN A 467 -26.38 18.14 -4.90
C GLN A 467 -26.11 16.84 -4.13
N ILE A 468 -26.58 16.72 -2.88
CA ILE A 468 -26.37 15.52 -2.03
C ILE A 468 -27.46 14.45 -2.27
N ARG A 469 -28.55 14.80 -2.96
CA ARG A 469 -29.68 13.90 -3.26
C ARG A 469 -29.63 13.21 -4.63
N SER A 470 -28.61 13.48 -5.44
CA SER A 470 -28.31 12.75 -6.69
C SER A 470 -27.25 11.69 -6.44
#